data_AF-A0A8T7CFM2-F1
#
_entry.id   AF-A0A8T7CFM2-F1
#
_cell.length_a   1.000
_cell.length_b   1.000
_cell.length_c   1.000
_cell.angle_alpha   90.00
_cell.angle_beta   90.00
_cell.angle_gamma   90.00
#
_symmetry.space_group_name_H-M   'P 1'
#
loop_
_entity.id
_entity.type
_entity.pdbx_description
1 polymer ?
#
loop_
_entity_poly.entity_id
_entity_poly.type
_entity_poly.pdbx_seq_one_letter_code
_entity_poly.pdbx_strand_id
1 'polypeptide(L)' 'RLAHYYPANGVYAWFRYDDQSRVMAVINKNEKATALDFSRFAEHIGTATRARDVIGGRSIALGRKYRLPGRSVLLLELD' A
#
# COMPACT_ATOMS: atom_id res chain seq x y z
N ARG A 1 14.32 -2.34 -7.99
CA ARG A 1 13.33 -2.10 -9.07
C ARG A 1 12.22 -1.15 -8.58
N LEU A 2 11.49 -0.50 -9.50
CA LEU A 2 10.36 0.40 -9.23
C LEU A 2 9.19 -0.03 -10.11
N ALA A 3 8.00 -0.15 -9.52
CA ALA A 3 6.75 -0.29 -10.26
C ALA A 3 5.71 0.66 -9.67
N HIS A 4 5.00 1.37 -10.53
CA HIS A 4 3.98 2.34 -10.12
C HIS A 4 2.64 2.01 -10.74
N TYR A 5 1.58 2.32 -10.00
CA TYR A 5 0.21 2.12 -10.45
C TYR A 5 -0.38 3.48 -10.80
N TYR A 6 -1.14 3.54 -11.90
CA TYR A 6 -1.85 4.74 -12.29
C TYR A 6 -2.66 5.32 -11.10
N PRO A 7 -2.67 6.63 -10.85
CA PRO A 7 -3.49 7.19 -9.77
C PRO A 7 -4.98 6.89 -10.00
N ALA A 8 -5.69 6.38 -8.99
CA ALA A 8 -7.13 6.16 -9.08
C ALA A 8 -7.83 6.74 -7.86
N ASN A 9 -8.93 7.48 -8.06
CA ASN A 9 -9.73 8.08 -7.00
C ASN A 9 -8.88 8.91 -5.99
N GLY A 10 -7.91 9.68 -6.49
CA GLY A 10 -7.02 10.48 -5.65
C GLY A 10 -5.98 9.69 -4.85
N VAL A 11 -5.85 8.38 -5.09
CA VAL A 11 -4.84 7.51 -4.48
C VAL A 11 -3.75 7.16 -5.48
N TYR A 12 -2.50 7.38 -5.09
CA TYR A 12 -1.31 6.99 -5.86
C TYR A 12 -0.50 5.96 -5.08
N ALA A 13 -0.02 4.92 -5.77
CA ALA A 13 0.73 3.85 -5.13
C ALA A 13 1.90 3.39 -6.02
N TRP A 14 3.00 3.01 -5.38
CA TRP A 14 4.15 2.40 -6.04
C TRP A 14 4.86 1.43 -5.10
N PHE A 15 5.66 0.56 -5.70
CA PHE A 15 6.50 -0.42 -5.03
C PHE A 15 7.97 -0.13 -5.33
N ARG A 16 8.80 -0.18 -4.28
CA ARG A 16 10.24 -0.39 -4.39
C ARG A 16 10.53 -1.81 -3.97
N TYR A 17 11.19 -2.56 -4.84
CA TYR A 17 11.41 -3.98 -4.61
C TYR A 17 12.66 -4.53 -5.27
N ASP A 18 13.23 -5.56 -4.68
CA ASP A 18 14.28 -6.40 -5.23
C ASP A 18 13.94 -7.87 -4.95
N ASP A 19 14.94 -8.74 -4.94
CA ASP A 19 14.74 -10.17 -4.73
C ASP A 19 14.59 -10.52 -3.23
N GLN A 20 14.89 -9.58 -2.33
CA GLN A 20 14.87 -9.79 -0.88
C GLN A 20 13.75 -9.01 -0.19
N SER A 21 13.38 -7.85 -0.71
CA SER A 21 12.52 -6.90 -0.03
C SER A 21 11.47 -6.27 -0.95
N ARG A 22 10.31 -5.95 -0.37
CA ARG A 22 9.22 -5.25 -1.04
C ARG A 22 8.63 -4.20 -0.12
N VAL A 23 8.66 -2.94 -0.58
CA VAL A 23 8.05 -1.82 0.12
C VAL A 23 7.02 -1.17 -0.80
N MET A 24 5.78 -1.11 -0.34
CA MET A 24 4.69 -0.40 -0.97
C MET A 24 4.52 0.98 -0.31
N ALA A 25 4.44 2.03 -1.12
CA ALA A 25 4.07 3.35 -0.67
C ALA A 25 2.73 3.74 -1.28
N VAL A 26 1.82 4.28 -0.46
CA VAL A 26 0.49 4.72 -0.86
C VAL A 26 0.22 6.11 -0.34
N ILE A 27 -0.19 7.02 -1.22
CA ILE A 27 -0.58 8.39 -0.87
C ILE A 27 -2.08 8.54 -1.12
N ASN A 28 -2.81 9.00 -0.11
CA ASN A 28 -4.16 9.54 -0.29
C ASN A 28 -4.09 11.06 -0.42
N LYS A 29 -4.29 11.58 -1.63
CA LYS A 29 -4.32 13.02 -1.89
C LYS A 29 -5.66 13.66 -1.54
N ASN A 30 -6.71 12.87 -1.31
CA ASN A 30 -8.02 13.37 -0.92
C ASN A 30 -7.99 13.94 0.51
N GLU A 31 -8.90 14.87 0.79
CA GLU A 31 -9.11 15.40 2.16
C GLU A 31 -9.79 14.39 3.07
N LYS A 32 -10.60 13.50 2.49
CA LYS A 32 -11.34 12.47 3.22
C LYS A 32 -10.62 11.13 3.17
N ALA A 33 -10.96 10.26 4.12
CA ALA A 33 -10.47 8.89 4.14
C ALA A 33 -10.98 8.12 2.90
N THR A 34 -10.11 7.29 2.34
CA THR A 34 -10.41 6.44 1.18
C THR A 34 -10.30 4.97 1.57
N ALA A 35 -11.23 4.15 1.06
CA ALA A 35 -11.12 2.70 1.19
C ALA A 35 -10.10 2.18 0.18
N LEU A 36 -8.93 1.78 0.66
CA LEU A 36 -7.87 1.19 -0.14
C LEU A 36 -8.15 -0.31 -0.31
N ASP A 37 -8.33 -0.74 -1.55
CA ASP A 37 -8.46 -2.14 -1.93
C ASP A 37 -7.11 -2.67 -2.44
N PHE A 38 -6.52 -3.61 -1.71
CA PHE A 38 -5.20 -4.14 -2.04
C PHE A 38 -5.20 -5.08 -3.26
N SER A 39 -6.36 -5.60 -3.68
CA SER A 39 -6.48 -6.48 -4.85
C SER A 39 -5.93 -5.83 -6.13
N ARG A 40 -5.99 -4.50 -6.21
CA ARG A 40 -5.42 -3.70 -7.30
C ARG A 40 -3.91 -3.87 -7.46
N PHE A 41 -3.21 -4.29 -6.40
CA PHE A 41 -1.76 -4.42 -6.35
C PHE A 41 -1.30 -5.88 -6.24
N ALA A 42 -2.19 -6.84 -6.52
CA ALA A 42 -1.96 -8.27 -6.32
C ALA A 42 -0.69 -8.78 -7.01
N GLU A 43 -0.35 -8.27 -8.20
CA GLU A 43 0.87 -8.64 -8.92
C GLU A 43 2.14 -8.42 -8.08
N HIS A 44 2.23 -7.29 -7.39
CA HIS A 44 3.42 -6.93 -6.60
C HIS A 44 3.30 -7.34 -5.13
N ILE A 45 2.08 -7.53 -4.61
CA ILE A 45 1.82 -8.13 -3.30
C ILE A 45 2.17 -9.64 -3.31
N GLY A 46 1.93 -10.34 -4.42
CA GLY A 46 2.14 -11.78 -4.51
C GLY A 46 1.27 -12.54 -3.52
N THR A 47 1.87 -13.43 -2.73
CA THR A 47 1.18 -14.29 -1.77
C THR A 47 1.11 -13.72 -0.35
N ALA A 48 1.63 -12.51 -0.12
CA ALA A 48 1.63 -11.88 1.19
C ALA A 48 0.18 -11.63 1.67
N THR A 49 -0.13 -12.08 2.88
CA THR A 49 -1.44 -11.87 3.50
C THR A 49 -1.44 -10.71 4.50
N ARG A 50 -0.25 -10.30 4.93
CA ARG A 50 -0.01 -9.22 5.88
C ARG A 50 1.17 -8.38 5.41
N ALA A 51 1.24 -7.16 5.90
CA ALA A 51 2.37 -6.27 5.76
C ALA A 51 2.58 -5.46 7.03
N ARG A 52 3.78 -4.95 7.24
CA ARG A 52 4.11 -4.07 8.36
C ARG A 52 4.00 -2.61 7.94
N ASP A 53 3.17 -1.86 8.64
CA ASP A 53 3.16 -0.39 8.56
C ASP A 53 4.45 0.13 9.21
N VAL A 54 5.37 0.63 8.39
CA VAL A 54 6.69 1.07 8.85
C VAL A 54 6.59 2.33 9.70
N ILE A 55 5.59 3.18 9.43
CA ILE A 55 5.40 4.45 10.16
C ILE A 55 4.61 4.17 11.46
N GLY A 56 3.53 3.40 11.37
CA GLY A 56 2.64 3.12 12.50
C GLY A 56 3.08 1.95 13.39
N GLY A 57 4.07 1.16 12.98
CA GLY A 57 4.60 0.01 13.72
C GLY A 57 3.66 -1.20 13.82
N ARG A 58 2.52 -1.18 13.12
CA ARG A 58 1.47 -2.20 13.22
C ARG A 58 1.39 -3.09 11.99
N SER A 59 0.93 -4.32 12.18
CA SER A 59 0.68 -5.24 11.06
C SER A 59 -0.71 -4.98 10.46
N ILE A 60 -0.79 -4.91 9.13
CA ILE A 60 -2.01 -4.70 8.34
C ILE A 60 -2.32 -5.95 7.53
N ALA A 61 -3.59 -6.38 7.55
CA ALA A 61 -4.06 -7.48 6.71
C ALA A 61 -4.35 -6.99 5.28
N LEU A 62 -3.77 -7.66 4.28
CA LEU A 62 -3.89 -7.30 2.86
C LEU A 62 -5.17 -7.87 2.20
N GLY A 63 -5.81 -8.87 2.83
CA GLY A 63 -7.07 -9.46 2.34
C GLY A 63 -8.34 -8.66 2.65
N ARG A 64 -8.22 -7.46 3.24
CA ARG A 64 -9.35 -6.59 3.60
C ARG A 64 -9.09 -5.16 3.12
N LYS A 65 -10.16 -4.39 2.92
CA LYS A 65 -10.03 -2.97 2.63
C LYS A 65 -9.42 -2.23 3.82
N TYR A 66 -8.44 -1.38 3.55
CA TYR A 66 -7.82 -0.53 4.56
C TYR A 66 -8.40 0.89 4.49
N ARG A 67 -8.80 1.45 5.64
CA ARG A 67 -9.26 2.83 5.71
C ARG A 67 -8.05 3.76 5.74
N LEU A 68 -7.63 4.25 4.57
CA LEU A 68 -6.51 5.17 4.43
C LEU A 68 -6.96 6.61 4.75
N PRO A 69 -6.44 7.26 5.79
CA PRO A 69 -6.84 8.62 6.17
C PRO A 69 -6.68 9.64 5.03
N GLY A 70 -7.38 10.77 5.11
CA GLY A 70 -7.17 11.88 4.19
C GLY A 70 -5.79 12.50 4.37
N ARG A 71 -5.21 13.02 3.28
CA ARG A 71 -3.88 13.67 3.29
C ARG A 71 -2.79 12.84 3.98
N SER A 72 -2.83 11.52 3.83
CA SER A 72 -1.91 10.61 4.51
C SER A 72 -1.01 9.82 3.56
N VAL A 73 0.10 9.34 4.09
CA VAL A 73 0.98 8.35 3.47
C VAL A 73 0.93 7.06 4.27
N LEU A 74 0.92 5.93 3.58
CA LEU A 74 1.07 4.60 4.15
C LEU A 74 2.30 3.95 3.52
N LEU A 75 3.22 3.44 4.35
CA LEU A 75 4.37 2.67 3.93
C LEU A 75 4.25 1.26 4.48
N LEU A 76 4.13 0.27 3.59
CA LEU A 76 4.01 -1.13 3.94
C LEU A 76 5.26 -1.88 3.51
N GLU A 77 5.93 -2.50 4.46
CA GLU A 77 6.96 -3.52 4.20
C GLU A 77 6.25 -4.88 4.14
N LEU A 78 6.47 -5.61 3.04
CA LEU A 78 5.90 -6.94 2.82
C LEU A 78 6.94 -7.99 3.20
N ASP A 79 6.49 -8.98 3.97
CA ASP A 79 7.26 -10.19 4.29
C ASP A 79 7.30 -11.17 3.10
#